data_AF-A0A5M4A8X8-F1
#
_entry.id   AF-A0A5M4A8X8-F1
#
_cell.length_a   1.000
_cell.length_b   1.000
_cell.length_c   1.000
_cell.angle_alpha   90.00
_cell.angle_beta   90.00
_cell.angle_gamma   90.00
#
_symmetry.space_group_name_H-M   'P 1'
#
loop_
_entity.id
_entity.type
_entity.pdbx_description
1 polymer ?
#
loop_
_entity_poly.entity_id
_entity_poly.type
_entity_poly.pdbx_seq_one_letter_code
_entity_poly.pdbx_strand_id
1 'polypeptide(L)'
;MDMIKEMCGWLTKNGFDGTPIHFSRFFPQYKLQQLPATPAETLTKARNIAIQEGMKFVYIGNLPGSDASNTLCPKCHQIVIERKGFRIMQNNLTEGKCQFCRTPVPGVWS
;
A
#
# COMPACT_ATOMS: atom_id res chain seq x y z
N MET A 1 -2.76 4.61 -17.54
CA MET A 1 -2.31 4.91 -16.15
C MET A 1 -2.98 6.16 -15.61
N ASP A 2 -3.49 7.03 -16.48
CA ASP A 2 -4.14 8.30 -16.13
C ASP A 2 -5.33 8.12 -15.20
N MET A 3 -6.15 7.08 -15.40
CA MET A 3 -7.26 6.75 -14.50
C MET A 3 -6.80 6.57 -13.04
N ILE A 4 -5.67 5.92 -12.79
CA ILE A 4 -5.15 5.73 -11.42
C ILE A 4 -4.71 7.06 -10.84
N LYS A 5 -4.05 7.89 -11.65
CA LYS A 5 -3.62 9.22 -11.28
C LYS A 5 -4.82 10.10 -10.91
N GLU A 6 -5.82 10.16 -11.77
CA GLU A 6 -7.05 10.93 -11.56
C GLU A 6 -7.80 10.48 -10.31
N MET A 7 -7.98 9.16 -10.15
CA MET A 7 -8.63 8.58 -8.97
C MET A 7 -7.88 8.92 -7.68
N CYS A 8 -6.56 8.70 -7.63
CA CYS A 8 -5.77 8.97 -6.42
C CYS A 8 -5.69 10.46 -6.12
N GLY A 9 -5.52 11.30 -7.14
CA GLY A 9 -5.55 12.76 -6.99
C GLY A 9 -6.90 13.26 -6.48
N TRP A 10 -8.01 12.67 -6.94
CA TRP A 10 -9.33 12.97 -6.40
C TRP A 10 -9.46 12.54 -4.93
N LEU A 11 -9.03 11.33 -4.58
CA LEU A 11 -9.07 10.83 -3.19
C LEU A 11 -8.29 11.74 -2.23
N THR A 12 -7.04 12.08 -2.58
CA THR A 12 -6.21 12.99 -1.78
C THR A 12 -6.87 14.35 -1.60
N LYS A 13 -7.40 14.95 -2.69
CA LYS A 13 -8.08 16.26 -2.63
C LYS A 13 -9.34 16.27 -1.77
N ASN A 14 -9.95 15.10 -1.56
CA ASN A 14 -11.16 14.93 -0.76
C ASN A 14 -10.88 14.37 0.65
N GLY A 15 -9.62 14.41 1.11
CA GLY A 15 -9.27 14.05 2.50
C GLY A 15 -9.16 12.55 2.75
N PHE A 16 -9.02 11.72 1.70
CA PHE A 16 -8.82 10.27 1.81
C PHE A 16 -7.35 9.85 1.71
N ASP A 17 -6.40 10.79 1.81
CA ASP A 17 -4.96 10.53 1.73
C ASP A 17 -4.46 9.59 2.86
N GLY A 18 -5.14 9.61 4.01
CA GLY A 18 -4.91 8.69 5.12
C GLY A 18 -5.63 7.34 5.02
N THR A 19 -6.52 7.15 4.04
CA THR A 19 -7.23 5.88 3.81
C THR A 19 -6.35 4.96 2.96
N PRO A 20 -6.17 3.69 3.36
CA PRO A 20 -5.33 2.77 2.61
C PRO A 20 -5.94 2.40 1.25
N ILE A 21 -5.13 2.39 0.21
CA ILE A 21 -5.50 1.84 -1.09
C ILE A 21 -4.71 0.57 -1.38
N HIS A 22 -5.40 -0.44 -1.91
CA HIS A 22 -4.84 -1.75 -2.21
C HIS A 22 -4.95 -2.05 -3.70
N PHE A 23 -3.80 -2.22 -4.36
CA PHE A 23 -3.73 -2.77 -5.70
C PHE A 23 -3.53 -4.28 -5.61
N SER A 24 -4.57 -5.05 -5.90
CA SER A 24 -4.49 -6.51 -5.90
C SER A 24 -4.07 -7.02 -7.27
N ARG A 25 -3.05 -7.88 -7.31
CA ARG A 25 -2.63 -8.53 -8.55
C ARG A 25 -3.71 -9.47 -9.06
N PHE A 26 -4.11 -9.30 -10.32
CA PHE A 26 -4.92 -10.28 -11.03
C PHE A 26 -4.08 -11.51 -11.38
N PHE A 27 -4.68 -12.69 -11.19
CA PHE A 27 -4.20 -13.96 -11.71
C PHE A 27 -5.30 -14.65 -12.51
N PRO A 28 -4.94 -15.37 -13.59
CA PRO A 28 -5.90 -16.11 -14.38
C PRO A 28 -6.43 -17.27 -13.55
N GLN A 29 -7.75 -17.31 -13.34
CA GLN A 29 -8.39 -18.28 -12.45
C GLN A 29 -9.82 -18.56 -12.96
N TYR A 30 -10.31 -19.77 -12.72
CA TYR A 30 -11.68 -20.20 -13.05
C TYR A 30 -12.03 -20.02 -14.54
N LYS A 31 -12.96 -19.13 -14.88
CA LYS A 31 -13.44 -18.90 -16.26
C LYS A 31 -12.64 -17.85 -17.04
N LEU A 32 -11.69 -17.17 -16.39
CA LEU A 32 -10.91 -16.08 -16.99
C LEU A 32 -9.42 -16.46 -17.09
N GLN A 33 -9.14 -17.56 -17.78
CA GLN A 33 -7.79 -18.13 -17.91
C GLN A 33 -7.02 -17.62 -19.13
N GLN A 34 -7.71 -17.01 -20.10
CA GLN A 34 -7.16 -16.56 -21.38
C GLN A 34 -6.35 -15.26 -21.30
N LEU A 35 -6.42 -14.55 -20.17
CA LEU A 35 -5.65 -13.32 -19.94
C LEU A 35 -4.41 -13.65 -19.12
N PRO A 36 -3.26 -12.97 -19.30
CA PRO A 36 -2.11 -13.14 -18.44
C PRO A 36 -2.34 -12.51 -17.06
N ALA A 37 -1.61 -12.98 -16.05
CA ALA A 37 -1.53 -12.29 -14.77
C ALA A 37 -1.04 -10.85 -14.97
N THR A 38 -1.53 -9.90 -14.16
CA THR A 38 -1.01 -8.52 -14.24
C THR A 38 0.49 -8.52 -13.95
N PRO A 39 1.33 -7.90 -14.80
CA PRO A 39 2.77 -7.82 -14.56
C PRO A 39 3.08 -7.08 -13.26
N ALA A 40 4.08 -7.54 -12.50
CA ALA A 40 4.49 -6.90 -11.25
C ALA A 40 4.87 -5.42 -11.45
N GLU A 41 5.54 -5.11 -12.55
CA GLU A 41 5.91 -3.73 -12.91
C GLU A 41 4.70 -2.81 -13.07
N THR A 42 3.57 -3.32 -13.57
CA THR A 42 2.33 -2.55 -13.71
C THR A 42 1.80 -2.13 -12.34
N LEU A 43 1.86 -3.03 -11.35
CA LEU A 43 1.46 -2.76 -9.98
C LEU A 43 2.43 -1.78 -9.29
N THR A 44 3.74 -1.93 -9.51
CA THR A 44 4.74 -0.99 -9.01
C THR A 44 4.52 0.41 -9.57
N LYS A 45 4.21 0.54 -10.88
CA LYS A 45 3.86 1.83 -11.50
C LYS A 45 2.60 2.43 -10.87
N ALA A 46 1.52 1.64 -10.71
CA ALA A 46 0.30 2.09 -10.05
C ALA A 46 0.55 2.59 -8.62
N ARG A 47 1.35 1.84 -7.84
CA ARG A 47 1.73 2.21 -6.48
C ARG A 47 2.48 3.53 -6.44
N ASN A 48 3.47 3.71 -7.31
CA ASN A 48 4.28 4.93 -7.35
C ASN A 48 3.42 6.14 -7.73
N ILE A 49 2.50 6.01 -8.68
CA ILE A 49 1.56 7.07 -9.05
C ILE A 49 0.69 7.46 -7.85
N ALA A 50 0.09 6.49 -7.14
CA ALA A 50 -0.75 6.79 -5.99
C ALA A 50 0.02 7.55 -4.88
N ILE A 51 1.28 7.17 -4.62
CA ILE A 51 2.15 7.87 -3.67
C ILE A 51 2.44 9.29 -4.15
N GLN A 52 2.73 9.48 -5.45
CA GLN A 52 2.98 10.80 -6.05
C GLN A 52 1.76 11.73 -5.96
N GLU A 53 0.55 11.17 -6.06
CA GLU A 53 -0.71 11.90 -5.86
C GLU A 53 -1.06 12.14 -4.38
N GLY A 54 -0.18 11.74 -3.45
CA GLY A 54 -0.27 12.07 -2.02
C GLY A 54 -0.90 10.99 -1.14
N MET A 55 -1.23 9.81 -1.67
CA MET A 55 -1.71 8.70 -0.85
C MET A 55 -0.60 8.22 0.11
N LYS A 56 -0.90 8.19 1.41
CA LYS A 56 0.08 7.84 2.45
C LYS A 56 0.29 6.33 2.60
N PHE A 57 -0.75 5.55 2.32
CA PHE A 57 -0.78 4.11 2.55
C PHE A 57 -1.19 3.36 1.28
N VAL A 58 -0.20 2.92 0.51
CA VAL A 58 -0.40 2.26 -0.77
C VAL A 58 0.21 0.87 -0.76
N TYR A 59 -0.65 -0.14 -0.89
CA TYR A 59 -0.27 -1.54 -0.76
C TYR A 59 -0.45 -2.29 -2.08
N ILE A 60 0.42 -3.28 -2.31
CA ILE A 60 0.23 -4.27 -3.38
C ILE A 60 -0.07 -5.63 -2.73
N GLY A 61 -1.24 -6.17 -3.06
CA GLY A 61 -1.67 -7.50 -2.64
C GLY A 61 -1.43 -8.54 -3.73
N ASN A 62 -1.52 -9.82 -3.35
CA ASN A 62 -1.39 -10.95 -4.28
C ASN A 62 -0.07 -10.92 -5.09
N LEU A 63 1.00 -10.35 -4.54
CA LEU A 63 2.32 -10.36 -5.14
C LEU A 63 3.33 -10.95 -4.14
N PRO A 64 3.47 -12.29 -4.09
CA PRO A 64 4.40 -12.95 -3.18
C PRO A 64 5.82 -12.41 -3.34
N GLY A 65 6.52 -12.18 -2.21
CA GLY A 65 7.88 -11.65 -2.20
C GLY A 65 8.00 -10.13 -2.39
N SER A 66 6.88 -9.40 -2.42
CA SER A 66 6.89 -7.94 -2.47
C SER A 66 6.81 -7.31 -1.07
N ASP A 67 7.70 -6.35 -0.82
CA ASP A 67 7.70 -5.51 0.38
C ASP A 67 6.59 -4.44 0.36
N ALA A 68 5.84 -4.34 -0.73
CA ALA A 68 4.74 -3.39 -0.88
C ALA A 68 3.53 -3.70 0.01
N SER A 69 3.59 -4.72 0.86
CA SER A 69 2.60 -5.00 1.92
C SER A 69 2.99 -4.40 3.28
N ASN A 70 4.21 -3.86 3.38
CA ASN A 70 4.71 -3.19 4.58
C ASN A 70 4.04 -1.82 4.76
N THR A 71 3.76 -1.46 6.01
CA THR A 71 3.31 -0.10 6.35
C THR A 71 4.54 0.76 6.62
N LEU A 72 4.67 1.86 5.90
CA LEU A 72 5.69 2.88 6.12
C LEU A 72 5.12 4.03 6.95
N CYS A 73 5.96 4.67 7.75
CA CYS A 73 5.58 5.91 8.42
C CYS A 73 5.36 7.02 7.38
N PRO A 74 4.22 7.75 7.40
CA PRO A 74 3.95 8.80 6.41
C PRO A 74 4.88 10.03 6.54
N LYS A 75 5.67 10.12 7.63
CA LYS A 75 6.61 11.23 7.85
C LYS A 75 8.06 10.82 7.54
N CYS A 76 8.56 9.77 8.20
CA CYS A 76 9.97 9.37 8.10
C CYS A 76 10.23 8.21 7.15
N HIS A 77 9.19 7.64 6.53
CA HIS A 77 9.25 6.54 5.55
C HIS A 77 9.89 5.23 6.04
N GLN A 78 10.23 5.14 7.33
CA GLN A 78 10.69 3.90 7.96
C GLN A 78 9.56 2.87 8.02
N ILE A 79 9.91 1.59 7.93
CA ILE A 79 8.95 0.49 8.07
C ILE A 79 8.46 0.46 9.52
N VAL A 80 7.16 0.74 9.70
CA VAL A 80 6.50 0.67 11.01
C VAL A 80 5.82 -0.69 11.24
N ILE A 81 5.36 -1.34 10.18
CA ILE A 81 4.88 -2.72 10.22
C ILE A 81 5.45 -3.46 9.02
N GLU A 82 6.24 -4.50 9.29
CA GLU A 82 6.71 -5.43 8.26
C GLU A 82 5.78 -6.64 8.18
N ARG A 83 5.35 -7.00 6.97
CA ARG A 83 4.43 -8.12 6.74
C ARG A 83 5.00 -9.11 5.74
N LYS A 84 4.75 -10.39 6.00
CA LYS A 84 4.95 -11.47 5.04
C LYS A 84 3.67 -12.29 4.96
N GLY A 85 2.87 -12.02 3.93
CA GLY A 85 1.50 -12.52 3.85
C GLY A 85 0.67 -12.00 5.02
N PHE A 86 0.04 -12.90 5.76
CA PHE A 86 -0.78 -12.55 6.93
C PHE A 86 -0.01 -12.46 8.26
N ARG A 87 1.32 -12.62 8.23
CA ARG A 87 2.17 -12.56 9.43
C ARG A 87 2.83 -11.19 9.56
N ILE A 88 2.81 -10.65 10.78
CA ILE A 88 3.61 -9.49 11.15
C ILE A 88 5.00 -9.98 11.52
N MET A 89 6.02 -9.51 10.81
CA MET A 89 7.42 -9.88 11.06
C MET A 89 8.07 -8.91 12.04
N GLN A 90 7.72 -7.63 11.95
CA GLN A 90 8.18 -6.58 12.84
C GLN A 90 7.05 -5.59 13.12
N ASN A 91 6.97 -5.15 14.37
CA ASN A 91 6.08 -4.07 14.79
C ASN A 91 6.92 -2.98 15.47
N ASN A 92 7.10 -1.88 14.74
CA ASN A 92 7.88 -0.71 15.11
C ASN A 92 6.96 0.45 15.50
N LEU A 93 5.76 0.14 16.01
CA LEU A 93 4.83 1.08 16.60
C LEU A 93 4.85 0.99 18.13
N THR A 94 4.80 2.15 18.78
CA THR A 94 4.60 2.28 20.22
C THR A 94 3.38 3.15 20.44
N GLU A 95 2.33 2.61 21.06
CA GLU A 95 1.07 3.33 21.32
C GLU A 95 0.47 3.99 20.06
N GLY A 96 0.49 3.25 18.94
CA GLY A 96 0.01 3.74 17.64
C GLY A 96 0.86 4.84 16.99
N LYS A 97 2.08 5.08 17.49
CA LYS A 97 3.03 6.05 16.93
C LYS A 97 4.26 5.34 16.39
N CYS A 98 4.82 5.88 15.32
CA CYS A 98 6.10 5.45 14.78
C CYS A 98 7.19 5.54 15.85
N GLN A 99 7.91 4.44 16.11
CA GLN A 99 8.98 4.44 17.13
C GLN A 99 10.13 5.39 16.80
N PHE A 100 10.36 5.67 15.51
CA PHE A 100 11.52 6.43 15.04
C PHE A 100 11.31 7.95 15.07
N CYS A 101 10.10 8.43 14.75
CA CYS A 101 9.82 9.87 14.66
C CYS A 101 8.57 10.31 15.44
N ARG A 102 7.96 9.40 16.20
CA ARG A 102 6.78 9.62 17.07
C ARG A 102 5.51 10.09 16.34
N THR A 103 5.52 10.10 15.01
CA THR A 103 4.33 10.45 14.20
C THR A 103 3.22 9.43 14.45
N PRO A 104 2.01 9.87 14.81
CA PRO A 104 0.85 8.99 14.87
C PRO A 104 0.61 8.30 13.54
N VAL A 105 0.46 6.99 13.55
CA VAL A 105 0.13 6.20 12.36
C VAL A 105 -1.34 5.79 12.47
N PRO A 106 -2.22 6.26 11.57
CA PRO A 106 -3.63 5.88 11.58
C PRO A 106 -3.81 4.35 11.54
N GLY A 107 -4.68 3.84 12.41
CA GLY A 107 -4.98 2.41 12.51
C GLY A 107 -5.42 1.99 13.91
N VAL A 108 -5.81 0.73 14.05
CA VAL A 108 -6.09 0.07 15.34
C VAL A 108 -4.94 -0.89 15.61
N TRP A 109 -4.20 -0.64 16.69
CA TRP A 109 -2.92 -1.31 16.99
C TRP A 109 -2.93 -2.10 18.30
N SER A 110 -4.09 -2.20 18.95
CA SER A 110 -4.34 -2.85 20.24
C SER A 110 -5.61 -3.67 20.19
#